data_AF-A0A399XQ55-F1
#
_entry.id   AF-A0A399XQ55-F1
#
_cell.length_a   1.000
_cell.length_b   1.000
_cell.length_c   1.000
_cell.angle_alpha   90.00
_cell.angle_beta   90.00
_cell.angle_gamma   90.00
#
_symmetry.space_group_name_H-M   'P 1'
#
loop_
_entity.id
_entity.type
_entity.pdbx_description
1 polymer ?
#
loop_
_entity_poly.entity_id
_entity_poly.type
_entity_poly.pdbx_seq_one_letter_code
_entity_poly.pdbx_strand_id
1 'polypeptide(L)'
;MSGLLAALSRLGLRSSGLTTAGFTDRDPPGSLYTGLAGKICPVPTPRPTPPDTGEVYELLRGVIDPELGSDIVDLGMVRGVESAADGTVSIKIALTTARCPLRGQIQKDVTTRVGSLPGVGSVEIAWAELTAEEKARTMGNARLRAAESAPPTAIPPTAKVLMIASGKGGVGKSAVTVNLAAELAQRGLEVGIIDADIWGFSVPRMLGIEGRLQAVESGEKKIAPKTKRVGRGEIHVVSMGLLVEQEESALMWRGLILSRAVQHFLEDVCWPTDLDYVLIDMPPGTGDVQMGLARMLPRADMIVVTTPAVSAQKVAVRVVNMGRRSHLRVAGVIENMSVFVSEEGKEYALFGRGGGQALAADAGVPLLGCIPIDPSVAEGSDEGRPAVLQPGPAAREIRKIVEQIVEEIVPPVEMQSCSARILEAAIANLDAVGTGPATG
;
A
#
# COMPACT_ATOMS: atom_id res chain seq x y z
N MET A 1 -29.58 7.33 -24.90
CA MET A 1 -29.91 7.78 -23.53
C MET A 1 -31.41 8.06 -23.40
N SER A 2 -32.27 7.05 -23.60
CA SER A 2 -33.73 7.21 -23.52
C SER A 2 -34.41 5.97 -22.92
N GLY A 3 -33.84 5.42 -21.86
CA GLY A 3 -34.36 4.20 -21.23
C GLY A 3 -34.02 4.03 -19.75
N LEU A 4 -33.37 5.00 -19.09
CA LEU A 4 -32.92 4.90 -17.70
C LEU A 4 -33.58 5.89 -16.74
N LEU A 5 -34.60 6.63 -17.22
CA LEU A 5 -35.37 7.61 -16.42
C LEU A 5 -36.79 7.15 -16.08
N ALA A 6 -37.17 5.93 -16.47
CA ALA A 6 -38.52 5.37 -16.24
C ALA A 6 -38.62 4.41 -15.03
N ALA A 7 -37.54 4.21 -14.25
CA ALA A 7 -37.50 3.20 -13.18
C ALA A 7 -37.36 3.76 -11.75
N LEU A 8 -37.45 5.08 -11.54
CA LEU A 8 -37.27 5.71 -10.22
C LEU A 8 -38.43 6.63 -9.78
N SER A 9 -39.67 6.33 -10.20
CA SER A 9 -40.88 7.02 -9.69
C SER A 9 -41.69 6.18 -8.67
N ARG A 10 -41.02 5.39 -7.82
CA ARG A 10 -41.67 4.59 -6.76
C ARG A 10 -41.25 4.91 -5.33
N LEU A 11 -40.57 6.03 -5.08
CA LEU A 11 -40.30 6.51 -3.72
C LEU A 11 -40.68 7.99 -3.64
N GLY A 12 -41.97 8.23 -3.37
CA GLY A 12 -42.53 9.56 -3.26
C GLY A 12 -42.03 10.28 -2.02
N LEU A 13 -41.29 11.36 -2.21
CA LEU A 13 -41.07 12.42 -1.22
C LEU A 13 -41.00 13.76 -1.99
N ARG A 14 -41.93 14.65 -1.64
CA ARG A 14 -42.16 15.96 -2.28
C ARG A 14 -41.08 16.96 -1.86
N SER A 15 -40.57 17.75 -2.80
CA SER A 15 -39.88 19.01 -2.51
C SER A 15 -40.90 20.17 -2.48
N SER A 16 -40.99 20.85 -1.36
CA SER A 16 -41.71 22.10 -1.19
C SER A 16 -40.88 23.26 -1.73
N GLY A 17 -41.37 23.90 -2.79
CA GLY A 17 -40.87 25.17 -3.28
C GLY A 17 -41.42 26.35 -2.47
N LEU A 18 -40.64 27.41 -2.36
CA LEU A 18 -41.14 28.76 -2.10
C LEU A 18 -40.35 29.79 -2.91
N THR A 19 -41.01 30.16 -4.00
CA THR A 19 -41.17 31.45 -4.67
C THR A 19 -40.35 32.66 -4.18
N THR A 20 -39.60 33.23 -5.11
CA THR A 20 -39.12 34.61 -5.11
C THR A 20 -40.25 35.58 -5.45
N ALA A 21 -40.49 36.58 -4.61
CA ALA A 21 -41.30 37.76 -4.93
C ALA A 21 -40.46 39.01 -4.68
N GLY A 22 -40.27 39.81 -5.73
CA GLY A 22 -39.63 41.11 -5.66
C GLY A 22 -40.50 42.14 -4.96
N PHE A 23 -39.85 43.10 -4.32
CA PHE A 23 -40.49 44.34 -3.90
C PHE A 23 -39.52 45.49 -4.08
N THR A 24 -40.04 46.54 -4.70
CA THR A 24 -39.36 47.74 -5.20
C THR A 24 -39.17 48.79 -4.12
N ASP A 25 -37.96 49.35 -4.10
CA ASP A 25 -37.59 50.77 -3.95
C ASP A 25 -38.64 51.75 -3.39
N ARG A 26 -38.41 52.25 -2.17
CA ARG A 26 -38.84 53.57 -1.67
C ARG A 26 -37.97 54.01 -0.48
N ASP A 27 -37.29 55.14 -0.63
CA ASP A 27 -36.77 56.02 0.41
C ASP A 27 -37.41 57.43 0.23
N PRO A 28 -37.33 58.37 1.18
CA PRO A 28 -37.58 58.31 2.62
C PRO A 28 -38.54 59.47 3.05
N PRO A 29 -38.68 59.83 4.34
CA PRO A 29 -38.12 61.14 4.72
C PRO A 29 -37.61 61.27 6.16
N GLY A 30 -36.74 62.26 6.37
CA GLY A 30 -36.84 63.14 7.54
C GLY A 30 -35.83 62.95 8.67
N SER A 31 -34.68 63.63 8.52
CA SER A 31 -33.81 64.09 9.60
C SER A 31 -34.58 64.73 10.75
N LEU A 32 -34.22 64.41 12.00
CA LEU A 32 -34.20 65.31 13.15
C LEU A 32 -33.47 64.57 14.30
N TYR A 33 -32.38 65.16 14.78
CA TYR A 33 -31.82 65.13 16.15
C TYR A 33 -30.29 65.32 16.09
N THR A 34 -29.92 66.59 15.99
CA THR A 34 -28.61 67.11 16.35
C THR A 34 -28.49 67.21 17.87
N GLY A 35 -27.35 66.78 18.40
CA GLY A 35 -26.77 67.34 19.62
C GLY A 35 -26.82 66.46 20.88
N LEU A 36 -25.70 65.79 21.16
CA LEU A 36 -25.11 65.64 22.51
C LEU A 36 -23.71 65.03 22.36
N ALA A 37 -22.69 65.89 22.37
CA ALA A 37 -21.29 65.49 22.37
C ALA A 37 -20.90 64.95 23.76
N GLY A 38 -21.16 63.66 23.99
CA GLY A 38 -20.62 62.90 25.12
C GLY A 38 -19.21 62.40 24.80
N LYS A 39 -18.23 62.74 25.62
CA LYS A 39 -16.89 62.12 25.59
C LYS A 39 -17.03 60.61 25.79
N ILE A 40 -16.86 59.84 24.72
CA ILE A 40 -16.75 58.38 24.78
C ILE A 40 -15.38 58.08 25.40
N CYS A 41 -15.37 57.58 26.63
CA CYS A 41 -14.17 56.97 27.21
C CYS A 41 -13.85 55.69 26.40
N PRO A 42 -12.60 55.46 25.98
CA PRO A 42 -12.26 54.22 25.31
C PRO A 42 -12.47 53.05 26.29
N VAL A 43 -13.36 52.14 25.92
CA VAL A 43 -13.50 50.83 26.59
C VAL A 43 -12.13 50.13 26.44
N PRO A 44 -11.49 49.67 27.54
CA PRO A 44 -10.26 48.91 27.41
C PRO A 44 -10.58 47.64 26.62
N THR A 45 -9.92 47.46 25.47
CA THR A 45 -9.98 46.22 24.71
C THR A 45 -9.53 45.08 25.62
N PRO A 46 -10.31 43.99 25.76
CA PRO A 46 -9.82 42.83 26.50
C PRO A 46 -8.52 42.37 25.84
N ARG A 47 -7.47 42.20 26.64
CA ARG A 47 -6.21 41.63 26.14
C ARG A 47 -6.56 40.29 25.50
N PRO A 48 -6.08 39.97 24.29
CA PRO A 48 -6.32 38.66 23.70
C PRO A 48 -5.77 37.63 24.68
N THR A 49 -6.66 36.84 25.27
CA THR A 49 -6.25 35.61 25.96
C THR A 49 -5.54 34.76 24.91
N PRO A 50 -4.32 34.27 25.20
CA PRO A 50 -3.61 33.44 24.24
C PRO A 50 -4.49 32.25 23.88
N PRO A 51 -4.62 31.90 22.59
CA PRO A 51 -5.42 30.78 22.15
C PRO A 51 -4.95 29.49 22.85
N ASP A 52 -5.90 28.68 23.29
CA ASP A 52 -5.58 27.42 23.93
C ASP A 52 -4.84 26.51 22.95
N THR A 53 -3.70 25.99 23.38
CA THR A 53 -2.88 25.09 22.57
C THR A 53 -3.65 23.83 22.15
N GLY A 54 -4.58 23.35 22.98
CA GLY A 54 -5.44 22.20 22.67
C GLY A 54 -6.35 22.46 21.46
N GLU A 55 -7.01 23.63 21.42
CA GLU A 55 -7.86 24.04 20.29
C GLU A 55 -7.08 24.17 18.98
N VAL A 56 -5.82 24.64 19.05
CA VAL A 56 -4.94 24.70 17.87
C VAL A 56 -4.64 23.28 17.34
N TYR A 57 -4.33 22.31 18.21
CA TYR A 57 -4.10 20.93 17.80
C TYR A 57 -5.34 20.29 17.14
N GLU A 58 -6.55 20.53 17.67
CA GLU A 58 -7.79 20.02 17.07
C GLU A 58 -8.04 20.61 15.67
N LEU A 59 -7.74 21.90 15.46
CA LEU A 59 -7.84 22.50 14.12
C LEU A 59 -6.77 21.99 13.15
N LEU A 60 -5.57 21.71 13.66
CA LEU A 60 -4.48 21.14 12.86
C LEU A 60 -4.77 19.70 12.41
N ARG A 61 -5.59 18.93 13.13
CA ARG A 61 -6.09 17.63 12.64
C ARG A 61 -6.93 17.75 11.35
N GLY A 62 -7.48 18.92 11.06
CA GLY A 62 -8.16 19.20 9.79
C GLY A 62 -7.23 19.48 8.62
N VAL A 63 -5.92 19.63 8.85
CA VAL A 63 -4.92 19.86 7.80
C VAL A 63 -4.38 18.53 7.33
N ILE A 64 -4.64 18.22 6.06
CA ILE A 64 -4.24 16.97 5.42
C ILE A 64 -2.92 17.19 4.68
N ASP A 65 -1.95 16.31 4.91
CA ASP A 65 -0.75 16.28 4.08
C ASP A 65 -1.14 15.77 2.66
N PRO A 66 -0.94 16.55 1.59
CA PRO A 66 -1.35 16.17 0.25
C PRO A 66 -0.52 15.05 -0.38
N GLU A 67 0.67 14.73 0.18
CA GLU A 67 1.47 13.59 -0.25
C GLU A 67 1.01 12.30 0.45
N LEU A 68 0.59 12.40 1.72
CA LEU A 68 0.26 11.28 2.60
C LEU A 68 -1.25 11.11 2.88
N GLY A 69 -2.12 11.98 2.37
CA GLY A 69 -3.57 11.87 2.48
C GLY A 69 -4.14 11.73 3.91
N SER A 70 -3.34 12.01 4.93
CA SER A 70 -3.69 11.87 6.36
C SER A 70 -3.35 13.16 7.10
N ASP A 71 -3.89 13.33 8.31
CA ASP A 71 -3.71 14.56 9.07
C ASP A 71 -2.28 14.72 9.61
N ILE A 72 -1.77 15.95 9.59
CA ILE A 72 -0.39 16.26 9.98
C ILE A 72 -0.10 16.00 11.48
N VAL A 73 -1.13 15.89 12.32
CA VAL A 73 -0.98 15.70 13.77
C VAL A 73 -0.76 14.22 14.09
N ASP A 74 -1.62 13.34 13.60
CA ASP A 74 -1.52 11.88 13.77
C ASP A 74 -0.31 11.30 13.01
N LEU A 75 0.08 11.94 11.91
CA LEU A 75 1.34 11.65 11.21
C LEU A 75 2.59 12.06 12.03
N GLY A 76 2.41 12.78 13.14
CA GLY A 76 3.51 13.22 14.01
C GLY A 76 4.37 14.32 13.39
N MET A 77 3.85 15.04 12.39
CA MET A 77 4.59 16.09 11.69
C MET A 77 4.62 17.41 12.47
N VAL A 78 3.70 17.59 13.43
CA VAL A 78 3.65 18.78 14.30
C VAL A 78 4.52 18.54 15.54
N ARG A 79 5.68 19.21 15.62
CA ARG A 79 6.63 19.09 16.74
C ARG A 79 6.22 19.88 17.97
N GLY A 80 5.44 20.94 17.79
CA GLY A 80 5.03 21.81 18.86
C GLY A 80 4.24 23.01 18.36
N VAL A 81 3.34 23.48 19.22
CA VAL A 81 2.57 24.71 19.06
C VAL A 81 2.87 25.59 20.26
N GLU A 82 3.28 26.83 20.01
CA GLU A 82 3.53 27.84 21.04
C GLU A 82 2.59 29.03 20.76
N SER A 83 1.77 29.43 21.73
CA SER A 83 0.94 30.63 21.65
C SER A 83 1.49 31.73 22.55
N ALA A 84 1.72 32.91 21.98
CA ALA A 84 2.20 34.08 22.69
C ALA A 84 1.03 35.00 23.09
N ALA A 85 1.24 35.79 24.15
CA ALA A 85 0.22 36.68 24.72
C ALA A 85 -0.16 37.87 23.82
N ASP A 86 0.57 38.07 22.72
CA ASP A 86 0.28 39.05 21.66
C ASP A 86 -0.67 38.49 20.58
N GLY A 87 -1.07 37.23 20.68
CA GLY A 87 -1.91 36.53 19.70
C GLY A 87 -1.11 35.87 18.56
N THR A 88 0.22 35.85 18.63
CA THR A 88 1.06 35.12 17.66
C THR A 88 1.06 33.63 17.99
N VAL A 89 0.77 32.79 16.99
CA VAL A 89 0.87 31.32 17.12
C VAL A 89 2.03 30.81 16.28
N SER A 90 3.03 30.23 16.93
CA SER A 90 4.18 29.60 16.28
C SER A 90 4.00 28.09 16.21
N ILE A 91 4.10 27.53 15.01
CA ILE A 91 3.89 26.09 14.76
C ILE A 91 5.14 25.52 14.10
N LYS A 92 5.72 24.49 14.73
CA LYS A 92 6.87 23.76 14.18
C LYS A 92 6.37 22.53 13.41
N ILE A 93 6.49 22.55 12.08
CA ILE A 93 6.06 21.47 11.19
C ILE A 93 7.28 20.83 10.51
N ALA A 94 7.42 19.51 10.66
CA ALA A 94 8.46 18.71 10.03
C ALA A 94 7.92 17.98 8.79
N LEU A 95 8.52 18.22 7.63
CA LEU A 95 8.12 17.62 6.35
C LEU A 95 8.98 16.40 5.97
N THR A 96 8.43 15.55 5.10
CA THR A 96 9.06 14.33 4.57
C THR A 96 10.27 14.59 3.67
N THR A 97 10.32 15.78 3.04
CA THR A 97 11.42 16.26 2.18
C THR A 97 11.48 17.80 2.13
N ALA A 98 12.71 18.35 2.00
CA ALA A 98 13.02 19.78 1.94
C ALA A 98 12.32 20.60 0.84
N ARG A 99 12.10 19.95 -0.32
CA ARG A 99 11.65 20.58 -1.58
C ARG A 99 10.31 20.01 -2.03
N CYS A 100 9.30 20.12 -1.17
CA CYS A 100 7.95 19.79 -1.57
C CYS A 100 7.23 21.05 -2.11
N PRO A 101 6.82 21.11 -3.39
CA PRO A 101 5.99 22.20 -3.92
C PRO A 101 4.63 22.31 -3.18
N LEU A 102 4.25 21.26 -2.46
CA LEU A 102 3.02 21.18 -1.67
C LEU A 102 3.12 21.87 -0.30
N ARG A 103 4.32 22.32 0.11
CA ARG A 103 4.51 23.14 1.33
C ARG A 103 3.60 24.37 1.35
N GLY A 104 3.38 24.99 0.18
CA GLY A 104 2.49 26.14 0.05
C GLY A 104 1.03 25.81 0.35
N GLN A 105 0.58 24.59 0.04
CA GLN A 105 -0.78 24.16 0.35
C GLN A 105 -0.97 23.95 1.85
N ILE A 106 -0.05 23.21 2.49
CA ILE A 106 -0.06 23.01 3.95
C ILE A 106 -0.01 24.36 4.67
N GLN A 107 0.86 25.28 4.23
CA GLN A 107 0.95 26.62 4.78
C GLN A 107 -0.38 27.37 4.69
N LYS A 108 -1.02 27.35 3.51
CA LYS A 108 -2.30 28.02 3.30
C LYS A 108 -3.40 27.42 4.19
N ASP A 109 -3.46 26.10 4.30
CA ASP A 109 -4.48 25.40 5.08
C ASP A 109 -4.30 25.65 6.58
N VAL A 110 -3.06 25.62 7.07
CA VAL A 110 -2.72 25.96 8.46
C VAL A 110 -3.07 27.42 8.76
N THR A 111 -2.62 28.38 7.95
CA THR A 111 -2.90 29.80 8.18
C THR A 111 -4.40 30.11 8.12
N THR A 112 -5.15 29.46 7.21
CA THR A 112 -6.60 29.66 7.10
C THR A 112 -7.35 29.13 8.32
N ARG A 113 -7.01 27.92 8.78
CA ARG A 113 -7.69 27.27 9.92
C ARG A 113 -7.30 27.92 11.25
N VAL A 114 -6.01 28.05 11.52
CA VAL A 114 -5.52 28.62 12.79
C VAL A 114 -5.83 30.12 12.85
N GLY A 115 -5.80 30.83 11.72
CA GLY A 115 -6.17 32.24 11.66
C GLY A 115 -7.67 32.53 11.89
N SER A 116 -8.53 31.52 11.84
CA SER A 116 -9.95 31.68 12.19
C SER A 116 -10.23 31.62 13.70
N LEU A 117 -9.23 31.29 14.52
CA LEU A 117 -9.39 31.26 15.97
C LEU A 117 -9.49 32.67 16.56
N PRO A 118 -10.45 32.90 17.50
CA PRO A 118 -10.50 34.14 18.26
C PRO A 118 -9.20 34.36 19.04
N GLY A 119 -8.58 35.53 18.89
CA GLY A 119 -7.34 35.87 19.60
C GLY A 119 -6.04 35.58 18.83
N VAL A 120 -6.11 35.01 17.62
CA VAL A 120 -4.94 34.85 16.74
C VAL A 120 -4.75 36.11 15.89
N GLY A 121 -3.63 36.80 16.07
CA GLY A 121 -3.22 37.95 15.26
C GLY A 121 -2.35 37.58 14.06
N SER A 122 -1.47 36.59 14.24
CA SER A 122 -0.54 36.10 13.21
C SER A 122 -0.20 34.63 13.42
N VAL A 123 0.13 33.93 12.32
CA VAL A 123 0.54 32.52 12.35
C VAL A 123 1.92 32.41 11.72
N GLU A 124 2.90 31.97 12.50
CA GLU A 124 4.25 31.70 12.04
C GLU A 124 4.51 30.20 11.95
N ILE A 125 5.04 29.75 10.82
CA ILE A 125 5.35 28.33 10.61
C ILE A 125 6.85 28.16 10.48
N ALA A 126 7.44 27.47 11.46
CA ALA A 126 8.82 27.02 11.43
C ALA A 126 8.91 25.64 10.77
N TRP A 127 9.74 25.53 9.75
CA TRP A 127 9.85 24.30 8.95
C TRP A 127 11.07 23.51 9.35
N ALA A 128 10.88 22.22 9.52
CA ALA A 128 11.94 21.25 9.74
C ALA A 128 11.81 20.08 8.76
N GLU A 129 12.84 19.25 8.73
CA GLU A 129 12.79 17.96 8.05
C GLU A 129 12.69 16.83 9.07
N LEU A 130 11.93 15.79 8.72
CA LEU A 130 11.88 14.56 9.48
C LEU A 130 13.23 13.85 9.39
N THR A 131 13.73 13.38 10.53
CA THR A 131 14.84 12.43 10.59
C THR A 131 14.44 11.09 9.95
N ALA A 132 15.40 10.22 9.65
CA ALA A 132 15.11 8.91 9.07
C ALA A 132 14.17 8.06 9.95
N GLU A 133 14.37 8.10 11.28
CA GLU A 133 13.53 7.40 12.25
C GLU A 133 12.12 7.99 12.34
N GLU A 134 12.00 9.32 12.39
CA GLU A 134 10.70 9.99 12.38
C GLU A 134 9.94 9.70 11.08
N LYS A 135 10.62 9.72 9.93
CA LYS A 135 10.03 9.38 8.64
C LYS A 135 9.52 7.94 8.61
N ALA A 136 10.28 6.98 9.15
CA ALA A 136 9.84 5.60 9.27
C ALA A 136 8.58 5.48 10.15
N ARG A 137 8.52 6.21 11.27
CA ARG A 137 7.36 6.25 12.18
C ARG A 137 6.13 6.88 11.51
N THR A 138 6.28 8.05 10.88
CA THR A 138 5.21 8.73 10.14
C THR A 138 4.63 7.84 9.05
N MET A 139 5.47 7.17 8.26
CA MET A 139 5.02 6.21 7.25
C MET A 139 4.34 4.98 7.86
N GLY A 140 4.80 4.52 9.04
CA GLY A 140 4.16 3.46 9.81
C GLY A 140 2.74 3.83 10.26
N ASN A 141 2.56 5.04 10.80
CA ASN A 141 1.25 5.54 11.21
C ASN A 141 0.29 5.67 10.01
N ALA A 142 0.78 6.22 8.90
CA ALA A 142 0.00 6.34 7.68
C ALA A 142 -0.49 4.97 7.16
N ARG A 143 0.34 3.92 7.25
CA ARG A 143 -0.05 2.54 6.91
C ARG A 143 -1.13 1.99 7.82
N LEU A 144 -1.01 2.21 9.13
CA LEU A 144 -2.00 1.75 10.11
C LEU A 144 -3.36 2.37 9.82
N ARG A 145 -3.40 3.68 9.57
CA ARG A 145 -4.63 4.40 9.18
C ARG A 145 -5.20 3.90 7.87
N ALA A 146 -4.37 3.75 6.84
CA ALA A 146 -4.80 3.19 5.58
C ALA A 146 -5.41 1.79 5.78
N ALA A 147 -4.84 0.96 6.65
CA ALA A 147 -5.35 -0.37 6.99
C ALA A 147 -6.67 -0.36 7.78
N GLU A 148 -6.95 0.65 8.59
CA GLU A 148 -8.26 0.82 9.26
C GLU A 148 -9.37 1.13 8.25
N SER A 149 -9.04 1.86 7.18
CA SER A 149 -9.98 2.26 6.13
C SER A 149 -10.12 1.27 4.96
N ALA A 150 -9.25 0.25 4.91
CA ALA A 150 -9.22 -0.71 3.82
C ALA A 150 -10.42 -1.67 3.89
N PRO A 151 -10.95 -2.10 2.72
CA PRO A 151 -11.99 -3.12 2.70
C PRO A 151 -11.45 -4.43 3.32
N PRO A 152 -12.32 -5.21 3.99
CA PRO A 152 -11.94 -6.52 4.50
C PRO A 152 -11.52 -7.43 3.34
N THR A 153 -10.52 -8.27 3.55
CA THR A 153 -10.06 -9.28 2.58
C THR A 153 -10.15 -10.68 3.19
N ALA A 154 -10.25 -11.70 2.34
CA ALA A 154 -10.19 -13.10 2.73
C ALA A 154 -8.76 -13.60 2.99
N ILE A 155 -7.75 -12.78 2.71
CA ILE A 155 -6.35 -13.12 3.00
C ILE A 155 -6.18 -13.20 4.53
N PRO A 156 -5.67 -14.31 5.08
CA PRO A 156 -5.46 -14.43 6.52
C PRO A 156 -4.60 -13.28 7.07
N PRO A 157 -4.95 -12.66 8.22
CA PRO A 157 -4.17 -11.56 8.79
C PRO A 157 -2.72 -11.92 9.15
N THR A 158 -2.43 -13.21 9.30
CA THR A 158 -1.11 -13.77 9.57
C THR A 158 -0.24 -13.89 8.33
N ALA A 159 -0.86 -13.97 7.15
CA ALA A 159 -0.15 -14.12 5.88
C ALA A 159 0.56 -12.81 5.49
N LYS A 160 1.81 -12.93 5.04
CA LYS A 160 2.58 -11.80 4.49
C LYS A 160 2.20 -11.55 3.05
N VAL A 161 1.82 -10.32 2.71
CA VAL A 161 1.43 -9.96 1.35
C VAL A 161 2.58 -9.26 0.63
N LEU A 162 3.07 -9.87 -0.45
CA LEU A 162 4.15 -9.36 -1.30
C LEU A 162 3.61 -8.93 -2.66
N MET A 163 3.60 -7.64 -2.95
CA MET A 163 3.27 -7.10 -4.27
C MET A 163 4.51 -7.08 -5.15
N ILE A 164 4.51 -7.90 -6.21
CA ILE A 164 5.58 -7.93 -7.19
C ILE A 164 5.24 -6.98 -8.33
N ALA A 165 5.91 -5.82 -8.38
CA ALA A 165 5.58 -4.73 -9.29
C ALA A 165 6.71 -4.45 -10.31
N SER A 166 6.36 -3.91 -11.48
CA SER A 166 7.35 -3.47 -12.47
C SER A 166 6.92 -2.20 -13.18
N GLY A 167 7.91 -1.38 -13.56
CA GLY A 167 7.64 -0.16 -14.32
C GLY A 167 7.18 -0.43 -15.75
N LYS A 168 7.69 -1.51 -16.37
CA LYS A 168 7.41 -1.87 -17.77
C LYS A 168 7.01 -3.33 -17.87
N GLY A 169 6.21 -3.66 -18.89
CA GLY A 169 6.03 -5.05 -19.34
C GLY A 169 7.31 -5.63 -19.91
N GLY A 170 7.47 -6.95 -19.81
CA GLY A 170 8.61 -7.68 -20.38
C GLY A 170 9.88 -7.72 -19.52
N VAL A 171 9.87 -7.20 -18.28
CA VAL A 171 11.02 -7.33 -17.35
C VAL A 171 11.08 -8.71 -16.66
N GLY A 172 10.14 -9.60 -16.94
CA GLY A 172 10.05 -10.93 -16.33
C GLY A 172 9.41 -10.97 -14.93
N LYS A 173 8.59 -9.97 -14.58
CA LYS A 173 7.86 -9.88 -13.31
C LYS A 173 7.14 -11.19 -12.92
N SER A 174 6.27 -11.72 -13.80
CA SER A 174 5.51 -12.94 -13.53
C SER A 174 6.39 -14.18 -13.34
N ALA A 175 7.47 -14.29 -14.13
CA ALA A 175 8.45 -15.35 -13.96
C ALA A 175 9.16 -15.25 -12.59
N VAL A 176 9.52 -14.03 -12.15
CA VAL A 176 10.06 -13.81 -10.80
C VAL A 176 9.02 -14.20 -9.75
N THR A 177 7.77 -13.74 -9.86
CA THR A 177 6.68 -14.09 -8.93
C THR A 177 6.53 -15.61 -8.76
N VAL A 178 6.43 -16.34 -9.87
CA VAL A 178 6.26 -17.80 -9.87
C VAL A 178 7.47 -18.52 -9.26
N ASN A 179 8.69 -18.09 -9.58
CA ASN A 179 9.88 -18.73 -9.01
C ASN A 179 10.07 -18.40 -7.53
N LEU A 180 9.75 -17.18 -7.07
CA LEU A 180 9.75 -16.87 -5.64
C LEU A 180 8.74 -17.75 -4.90
N ALA A 181 7.51 -17.86 -5.41
CA ALA A 181 6.48 -18.72 -4.81
C ALA A 181 6.89 -20.19 -4.79
N ALA A 182 7.46 -20.70 -5.88
CA ALA A 182 7.92 -22.08 -5.97
C ALA A 182 9.02 -22.41 -4.95
N GLU A 183 9.96 -21.50 -4.72
CA GLU A 183 11.00 -21.69 -3.72
C GLU A 183 10.48 -21.56 -2.28
N LEU A 184 9.56 -20.63 -2.01
CA LEU A 184 8.88 -20.54 -0.72
C LEU A 184 8.14 -21.86 -0.39
N ALA A 185 7.37 -22.38 -1.35
CA ALA A 185 6.66 -23.67 -1.18
C ALA A 185 7.63 -24.85 -1.08
N GLN A 186 8.75 -24.83 -1.83
CA GLN A 186 9.80 -25.85 -1.72
C GLN A 186 10.38 -25.93 -0.30
N ARG A 187 10.43 -24.82 0.43
CA ARG A 187 10.82 -24.74 1.85
C ARG A 187 9.74 -25.21 2.83
N GLY A 188 8.54 -25.51 2.34
CA GLY A 188 7.42 -26.01 3.14
C GLY A 188 6.41 -24.95 3.58
N LEU A 189 6.47 -23.75 3.02
CA LEU A 189 5.53 -22.67 3.32
C LEU A 189 4.27 -22.79 2.45
N GLU A 190 3.13 -22.34 2.98
CA GLU A 190 1.88 -22.26 2.25
C GLU A 190 1.79 -20.91 1.51
N VAL A 191 1.67 -20.95 0.18
CA VAL A 191 1.85 -19.76 -0.66
C VAL A 191 0.64 -19.50 -1.55
N GLY A 192 0.01 -18.35 -1.40
CA GLY A 192 -0.99 -17.83 -2.32
C GLY A 192 -0.35 -17.05 -3.46
N ILE A 193 -0.89 -17.17 -4.67
CA ILE A 193 -0.59 -16.27 -5.79
C ILE A 193 -1.88 -15.68 -6.35
N ILE A 194 -1.92 -14.35 -6.43
CA ILE A 194 -2.97 -13.61 -7.12
C ILE A 194 -2.35 -13.02 -8.39
N ASP A 195 -2.75 -13.54 -9.54
CA ASP A 195 -2.36 -12.99 -10.84
C ASP A 195 -3.29 -11.83 -11.20
N ALA A 196 -2.81 -10.61 -10.99
CA ALA A 196 -3.53 -9.37 -11.27
C ALA A 196 -3.15 -8.77 -12.64
N ASP A 197 -2.31 -9.45 -13.44
CA ASP A 197 -1.93 -9.00 -14.78
C ASP A 197 -2.92 -9.51 -15.83
N ILE A 198 -4.09 -8.88 -15.86
CA ILE A 198 -5.27 -9.40 -16.58
C ILE A 198 -5.07 -9.51 -18.10
N TRP A 199 -4.19 -8.69 -18.68
CA TRP A 199 -3.90 -8.71 -20.11
C TRP A 199 -2.76 -9.65 -20.49
N GLY A 200 -1.96 -10.06 -19.51
CA GLY A 200 -0.74 -10.85 -19.71
C GLY A 200 -0.65 -12.01 -18.72
N PHE A 201 -1.80 -12.59 -18.34
CA PHE A 201 -1.84 -13.67 -17.38
C PHE A 201 -0.93 -14.80 -17.86
N SER A 202 -0.03 -15.21 -16.99
CA SER A 202 1.00 -16.20 -17.33
C SER A 202 1.30 -17.13 -16.17
N VAL A 203 0.87 -16.77 -14.96
CA VAL A 203 1.12 -17.52 -13.74
C VAL A 203 0.58 -18.96 -13.83
N PRO A 204 -0.68 -19.24 -14.24
CA PRO A 204 -1.16 -20.61 -14.30
C PRO A 204 -0.34 -21.48 -15.26
N ARG A 205 -0.03 -20.96 -16.46
CA ARG A 205 0.77 -21.63 -17.48
C ARG A 205 2.19 -21.93 -16.98
N MET A 206 2.86 -20.94 -16.37
CA MET A 206 4.20 -21.08 -15.79
C MET A 206 4.25 -22.08 -14.62
N LEU A 207 3.11 -22.34 -13.98
CA LEU A 207 2.95 -23.37 -12.97
C LEU A 207 2.39 -24.68 -13.53
N GLY A 208 2.10 -24.80 -14.82
CA GLY A 208 1.48 -26.00 -15.39
C GLY A 208 0.13 -26.34 -14.73
N ILE A 209 -0.61 -25.31 -14.30
CA ILE A 209 -1.94 -25.43 -13.71
C ILE A 209 -2.97 -25.18 -14.81
N GLU A 210 -3.83 -26.17 -15.02
CA GLU A 210 -4.90 -26.12 -16.01
C GLU A 210 -6.30 -26.14 -15.37
N GLY A 211 -7.30 -25.83 -16.19
CA GLY A 211 -8.71 -25.89 -15.83
C GLY A 211 -9.26 -24.60 -15.21
N ARG A 212 -10.59 -24.58 -14.97
CA ARG A 212 -11.31 -23.38 -14.51
C ARG A 212 -11.32 -23.25 -12.99
N LEU A 213 -11.40 -22.02 -12.48
CA LEU A 213 -11.76 -21.78 -11.08
C LEU A 213 -13.18 -22.32 -10.83
N GLN A 214 -13.37 -22.93 -9.67
CA GLN A 214 -14.66 -23.49 -9.25
C GLN A 214 -15.26 -22.58 -8.17
N ALA A 215 -16.58 -22.41 -8.24
CA ALA A 215 -17.32 -21.83 -7.12
C ALA A 215 -17.51 -22.92 -6.06
N VAL A 216 -17.28 -22.57 -4.80
CA VAL A 216 -17.61 -23.44 -3.67
C VAL A 216 -19.13 -23.33 -3.43
N GLU A 217 -19.84 -24.45 -3.46
CA GLU A 217 -21.25 -24.52 -3.06
C GLU A 217 -21.38 -24.40 -1.53
N SER A 218 -21.23 -23.18 -1.01
CA SER A 218 -21.34 -22.90 0.43
C SER A 218 -22.16 -21.65 0.71
N GLY A 219 -23.36 -21.51 0.13
CA GLY A 219 -24.33 -20.44 0.44
C GLY A 219 -23.94 -19.01 0.03
N GLU A 220 -22.67 -18.66 0.14
CA GLU A 220 -21.96 -17.49 -0.37
C GLU A 220 -21.07 -17.98 -1.53
N LYS A 221 -21.08 -17.27 -2.67
CA LYS A 221 -20.32 -17.65 -3.87
C LYS A 221 -18.83 -17.40 -3.64
N LYS A 222 -18.14 -18.31 -2.95
CA LYS A 222 -16.69 -18.24 -2.71
C LYS A 222 -15.91 -18.93 -3.84
N ILE A 223 -14.73 -18.41 -4.13
CA ILE A 223 -13.83 -18.88 -5.18
C ILE A 223 -12.85 -19.89 -4.58
N ALA A 224 -12.81 -21.12 -5.09
CA ALA A 224 -11.77 -22.09 -4.72
C ALA A 224 -10.49 -21.83 -5.54
N PRO A 225 -9.34 -21.55 -4.90
CA PRO A 225 -8.08 -21.41 -5.63
C PRO A 225 -7.65 -22.77 -6.22
N LYS A 226 -6.83 -22.73 -7.28
CA LYS A 226 -6.17 -23.93 -7.80
C LYS A 226 -4.92 -24.22 -7.00
N THR A 227 -4.79 -25.45 -6.52
CA THR A 227 -3.64 -25.86 -5.71
C THR A 227 -2.65 -26.67 -6.54
N LYS A 228 -1.35 -26.40 -6.36
CA LYS A 228 -0.25 -27.22 -6.84
C LYS A 228 0.76 -27.46 -5.72
N ARG A 229 1.04 -28.72 -5.42
CA ARG A 229 2.08 -29.09 -4.45
C ARG A 229 3.47 -28.86 -5.04
N VAL A 230 4.35 -28.22 -4.27
CA VAL A 230 5.75 -27.98 -4.64
C VAL A 230 6.64 -28.27 -3.42
N GLY A 231 7.48 -29.30 -3.52
CA GLY A 231 8.28 -29.75 -2.39
C GLY A 231 7.41 -30.18 -1.20
N ARG A 232 7.56 -29.47 -0.07
CA ARG A 232 6.85 -29.77 1.18
C ARG A 232 5.56 -28.96 1.39
N GLY A 233 5.42 -27.80 0.74
CA GLY A 233 4.24 -26.93 0.86
C GLY A 233 3.39 -26.93 -0.41
N GLU A 234 2.40 -26.04 -0.44
CA GLU A 234 1.50 -25.86 -1.57
C GLU A 234 1.47 -24.42 -2.10
N ILE A 235 1.14 -24.31 -3.39
CA ILE A 235 0.86 -23.05 -4.06
C ILE A 235 -0.61 -23.01 -4.42
N HIS A 236 -1.32 -21.99 -3.93
CA HIS A 236 -2.73 -21.72 -4.22
C HIS A 236 -2.85 -20.54 -5.17
N VAL A 237 -3.41 -20.73 -6.36
CA VAL A 237 -3.44 -19.74 -7.43
C VAL A 237 -4.85 -19.30 -7.75
N VAL A 238 -5.04 -17.99 -7.84
CA VAL A 238 -6.17 -17.37 -8.52
C VAL A 238 -5.65 -16.45 -9.62
N SER A 239 -6.22 -16.59 -10.80
CA SER A 239 -5.83 -15.80 -11.98
C SER A 239 -7.05 -15.57 -12.85
N MET A 240 -7.06 -14.43 -13.53
CA MET A 240 -8.06 -14.15 -14.56
C MET A 240 -8.01 -15.17 -15.70
N GLY A 241 -6.84 -15.73 -16.01
CA GLY A 241 -6.69 -16.77 -17.04
C GLY A 241 -7.50 -18.04 -16.74
N LEU A 242 -7.85 -18.28 -15.48
CA LEU A 242 -8.63 -19.45 -15.05
C LEU A 242 -10.15 -19.19 -15.07
N LEU A 243 -10.59 -17.96 -15.32
CA LEU A 243 -12.02 -17.58 -15.44
C LEU A 243 -12.50 -17.49 -16.89
N VAL A 244 -11.59 -17.35 -17.84
CA VAL A 244 -11.90 -17.03 -19.24
C VAL A 244 -11.96 -18.32 -20.07
N GLU A 245 -12.96 -18.44 -20.95
CA GLU A 245 -13.21 -19.69 -21.68
C GLU A 245 -12.18 -19.95 -22.80
N GLN A 246 -11.60 -18.90 -23.38
CA GLN A 246 -10.58 -18.95 -24.44
C GLN A 246 -9.67 -17.72 -24.36
N GLU A 247 -8.34 -17.93 -24.42
CA GLU A 247 -7.31 -16.86 -24.48
C GLU A 247 -7.55 -15.88 -25.64
N GLU A 248 -8.16 -16.34 -26.73
CA GLU A 248 -8.45 -15.57 -27.95
C GLU A 248 -9.77 -14.78 -27.91
N SER A 249 -10.62 -15.03 -26.92
CA SER A 249 -11.83 -14.21 -26.74
C SER A 249 -11.39 -12.83 -26.27
N ALA A 250 -11.38 -11.84 -27.17
CA ALA A 250 -11.00 -10.47 -26.86
C ALA A 250 -11.84 -9.97 -25.67
N LEU A 251 -11.27 -10.02 -24.47
CA LEU A 251 -11.93 -9.62 -23.25
C LEU A 251 -12.19 -8.12 -23.33
N MET A 252 -13.41 -7.73 -23.73
CA MET A 252 -13.87 -6.34 -23.73
C MET A 252 -14.16 -5.85 -22.30
N TRP A 253 -13.27 -6.14 -21.35
CA TRP A 253 -13.43 -5.80 -19.95
C TRP A 253 -12.78 -4.43 -19.74
N ARG A 254 -13.61 -3.41 -19.52
CA ARG A 254 -13.15 -2.03 -19.29
C ARG A 254 -12.90 -1.79 -17.80
N GLY A 255 -11.73 -1.24 -17.46
CA GLY A 255 -11.32 -0.61 -16.18
C GLY A 255 -12.01 -1.06 -14.89
N LEU A 256 -13.25 -0.60 -14.66
CA LEU A 256 -14.03 -0.89 -13.45
C LEU A 256 -14.35 -2.38 -13.26
N ILE A 257 -14.59 -3.11 -14.35
CA ILE A 257 -14.87 -4.56 -14.28
C ILE A 257 -13.62 -5.32 -13.82
N LEU A 258 -12.46 -4.91 -14.32
CA LEU A 258 -11.16 -5.48 -13.98
C LEU A 258 -10.83 -5.25 -12.50
N SER A 259 -10.99 -4.01 -12.04
CA SER A 259 -10.76 -3.66 -10.63
C SER A 259 -11.69 -4.43 -9.69
N ARG A 260 -12.95 -4.63 -10.10
CA ARG A 260 -13.93 -5.43 -9.35
C ARG A 260 -13.60 -6.92 -9.34
N ALA A 261 -13.10 -7.49 -10.43
CA ALA A 261 -12.70 -8.88 -10.49
C ALA A 261 -11.52 -9.17 -9.54
N VAL A 262 -10.52 -8.29 -9.54
CA VAL A 262 -9.39 -8.39 -8.60
C VAL A 262 -9.86 -8.19 -7.16
N GLN A 263 -10.81 -7.28 -6.91
CA GLN A 263 -11.43 -7.14 -5.61
C GLN A 263 -12.11 -8.44 -5.15
N HIS A 264 -12.85 -9.12 -6.02
CA HIS A 264 -13.42 -10.45 -5.70
C HIS A 264 -12.33 -11.49 -5.37
N PHE A 265 -11.16 -11.45 -6.00
CA PHE A 265 -10.03 -12.32 -5.59
C PHE A 265 -9.50 -12.00 -4.19
N LEU A 266 -9.57 -10.75 -3.77
CA LEU A 266 -9.18 -10.35 -2.41
C LEU A 266 -10.25 -10.68 -1.38
N GLU A 267 -11.54 -10.63 -1.73
CA GLU A 267 -12.67 -10.73 -0.79
C GLU A 267 -13.28 -12.13 -0.70
N ASP A 268 -13.31 -12.90 -1.80
CA ASP A 268 -14.17 -14.09 -1.91
C ASP A 268 -13.40 -15.41 -2.05
N VAL A 269 -12.06 -15.38 -2.06
CA VAL A 269 -11.24 -16.59 -2.24
C VAL A 269 -11.14 -17.36 -0.93
N CYS A 270 -11.41 -18.67 -0.99
CA CYS A 270 -11.20 -19.60 0.11
C CYS A 270 -9.70 -19.92 0.25
N TRP A 271 -8.94 -18.99 0.80
CA TRP A 271 -7.55 -19.23 1.17
C TRP A 271 -7.45 -20.26 2.32
N PRO A 272 -6.40 -21.10 2.35
CA PRO A 272 -6.07 -21.88 3.54
C PRO A 272 -5.87 -20.99 4.76
N THR A 273 -6.17 -21.51 5.95
CA THR A 273 -6.04 -20.75 7.20
C THR A 273 -4.59 -20.55 7.64
N ASP A 274 -3.71 -21.45 7.22
CA ASP A 274 -2.28 -21.54 7.52
C ASP A 274 -1.41 -20.91 6.44
N LEU A 275 -1.97 -20.03 5.60
CA LEU A 275 -1.24 -19.33 4.55
C LEU A 275 -0.12 -18.44 5.12
N ASP A 276 1.12 -18.68 4.70
CA ASP A 276 2.30 -17.93 5.15
C ASP A 276 2.52 -16.68 4.31
N TYR A 277 2.40 -16.81 2.98
CA TYR A 277 2.65 -15.73 2.02
C TYR A 277 1.55 -15.63 0.97
N VAL A 278 1.26 -14.41 0.53
CA VAL A 278 0.47 -14.13 -0.69
C VAL A 278 1.29 -13.23 -1.61
N LEU A 279 1.67 -13.75 -2.77
CA LEU A 279 2.34 -12.99 -3.81
C LEU A 279 1.31 -12.45 -4.81
N ILE A 280 1.37 -11.16 -5.10
CA ILE A 280 0.49 -10.51 -6.05
C ILE A 280 1.31 -10.13 -7.27
N ASP A 281 1.03 -10.78 -8.40
CA ASP A 281 1.63 -10.43 -9.68
C ASP A 281 0.94 -9.18 -10.24
N MET A 282 1.49 -8.00 -9.94
CA MET A 282 0.85 -6.73 -10.28
C MET A 282 0.81 -6.53 -11.80
N PRO A 283 -0.20 -5.90 -12.41
CA PRO A 283 -0.11 -5.51 -13.82
C PRO A 283 1.07 -4.55 -14.04
N PRO A 284 1.63 -4.37 -15.24
CA PRO A 284 2.75 -3.46 -15.45
C PRO A 284 2.33 -1.97 -15.37
N GLY A 285 3.28 -1.09 -15.03
CA GLY A 285 3.10 0.37 -15.12
C GLY A 285 2.71 1.02 -13.80
N THR A 286 1.85 2.04 -13.86
CA THR A 286 1.29 2.78 -12.70
C THR A 286 -0.19 3.11 -12.94
N GLY A 287 -0.95 2.18 -13.51
CA GLY A 287 -2.36 2.37 -13.89
C GLY A 287 -3.34 2.22 -12.72
N ASP A 288 -4.62 2.49 -12.98
CA ASP A 288 -5.68 2.52 -11.97
C ASP A 288 -5.81 1.20 -11.17
N VAL A 289 -5.60 0.04 -11.80
CA VAL A 289 -5.67 -1.28 -11.13
C VAL A 289 -4.60 -1.41 -10.05
N GLN A 290 -3.37 -0.97 -10.32
CA GLN A 290 -2.31 -1.00 -9.30
C GLN A 290 -2.62 -0.07 -8.13
N MET A 291 -3.14 1.14 -8.42
CA MET A 291 -3.52 2.09 -7.38
C MET A 291 -4.72 1.61 -6.56
N GLY A 292 -5.65 0.87 -7.18
CA GLY A 292 -6.75 0.21 -6.49
C GLY A 292 -6.22 -0.86 -5.53
N LEU A 293 -5.41 -1.79 -6.04
CA LEU A 293 -4.75 -2.83 -5.25
C LEU A 293 -3.95 -2.27 -4.07
N ALA A 294 -3.15 -1.22 -4.32
CA ALA A 294 -2.35 -0.57 -3.29
C ALA A 294 -3.19 -0.01 -2.14
N ARG A 295 -4.39 0.53 -2.43
CA ARG A 295 -5.32 1.03 -1.41
C ARG A 295 -6.04 -0.08 -0.67
N MET A 296 -6.34 -1.19 -1.34
CA MET A 296 -7.03 -2.33 -0.74
C MET A 296 -6.12 -3.15 0.17
N LEU A 297 -4.81 -3.10 -0.06
CA LEU A 297 -3.82 -3.89 0.66
C LEU A 297 -2.70 -3.01 1.25
N PRO A 298 -3.02 -2.10 2.17
CA PRO A 298 -2.05 -1.17 2.75
C PRO A 298 -1.00 -1.85 3.64
N ARG A 299 -1.22 -3.12 4.01
CA ARG A 299 -0.27 -3.96 4.76
C ARG A 299 0.73 -4.69 3.85
N ALA A 300 0.61 -4.57 2.52
CA ALA A 300 1.50 -5.25 1.61
C ALA A 300 2.88 -4.61 1.52
N ASP A 301 3.90 -5.46 1.42
CA ASP A 301 5.27 -5.09 1.08
C ASP A 301 5.44 -5.19 -0.45
N MET A 302 5.99 -4.16 -1.07
CA MET A 302 6.21 -4.08 -2.51
C MET A 302 7.66 -4.44 -2.85
N ILE A 303 7.84 -5.40 -3.76
CA ILE A 303 9.12 -5.73 -4.38
C ILE A 303 9.08 -5.24 -5.82
N VAL A 304 10.07 -4.44 -6.21
CA VAL A 304 10.14 -3.86 -7.56
C VAL A 304 11.10 -4.66 -8.42
N VAL A 305 10.58 -5.24 -9.51
CA VAL A 305 11.37 -5.94 -10.53
C VAL A 305 11.74 -4.98 -11.65
N THR A 306 13.03 -4.91 -11.97
CA THR A 306 13.58 -4.11 -13.08
C THR A 306 14.62 -4.91 -13.85
N THR A 307 15.21 -4.31 -14.88
CA THR A 307 16.37 -4.87 -15.60
C THR A 307 17.53 -3.86 -15.59
N PRO A 308 18.75 -4.26 -16.00
CA PRO A 308 19.89 -3.33 -16.08
C PRO A 308 19.67 -2.16 -17.04
N ALA A 309 18.73 -2.29 -17.98
CA ALA A 309 18.48 -1.27 -18.98
C ALA A 309 17.97 0.04 -18.35
N VAL A 310 18.65 1.15 -18.66
CA VAL A 310 18.31 2.50 -18.16
C VAL A 310 16.86 2.90 -18.44
N SER A 311 16.30 2.43 -19.56
CA SER A 311 14.90 2.70 -19.89
C SER A 311 13.93 2.00 -18.93
N ALA A 312 14.21 0.77 -18.49
CA ALA A 312 13.39 0.06 -17.50
C ALA A 312 13.50 0.72 -16.12
N GLN A 313 14.71 1.09 -15.71
CA GLN A 313 14.94 1.80 -14.44
C GLN A 313 14.13 3.09 -14.32
N LYS A 314 14.19 3.95 -15.35
CA LYS A 314 13.48 5.24 -15.35
C LYS A 314 11.97 5.10 -15.18
N VAL A 315 11.39 4.01 -15.66
CA VAL A 315 9.97 3.73 -15.46
C VAL A 315 9.71 3.10 -14.09
N ALA A 316 10.61 2.24 -13.60
CA ALA A 316 10.51 1.64 -12.28
C ALA A 316 10.55 2.66 -11.13
N VAL A 317 11.26 3.79 -11.28
CA VAL A 317 11.21 4.93 -10.34
C VAL A 317 9.78 5.42 -10.11
N ARG A 318 8.91 5.38 -11.14
CA ARG A 318 7.50 5.78 -11.01
C ARG A 318 6.72 4.82 -10.12
N VAL A 319 7.03 3.53 -10.16
CA VAL A 319 6.42 2.49 -9.32
C VAL A 319 6.82 2.68 -7.86
N VAL A 320 8.10 2.95 -7.59
CA VAL A 320 8.58 3.28 -6.24
C VAL A 320 7.84 4.50 -5.68
N ASN A 321 7.74 5.57 -6.47
CA ASN A 321 7.04 6.78 -6.07
C ASN A 321 5.53 6.56 -5.85
N MET A 322 4.90 5.73 -6.69
CA MET A 322 3.51 5.34 -6.51
C MET A 322 3.31 4.56 -5.21
N GLY A 323 4.14 3.55 -4.94
CA GLY A 323 4.09 2.77 -3.70
C GLY A 323 4.19 3.66 -2.46
N ARG A 324 5.13 4.62 -2.45
CA ARG A 324 5.28 5.59 -1.35
C ARG A 324 4.04 6.46 -1.15
N ARG A 325 3.46 7.00 -2.23
CA ARG A 325 2.23 7.81 -2.17
C ARG A 325 1.00 7.01 -1.74
N SER A 326 1.01 5.70 -1.95
CA SER A 326 -0.01 4.77 -1.46
C SER A 326 0.35 4.15 -0.10
N HIS A 327 1.33 4.72 0.60
CA HIS A 327 1.82 4.28 1.90
C HIS A 327 2.44 2.89 1.93
N LEU A 328 2.61 2.21 0.80
CA LEU A 328 3.20 0.88 0.77
C LEU A 328 4.67 0.92 1.19
N ARG A 329 5.14 -0.17 1.82
CA ARG A 329 6.56 -0.39 2.07
C ARG A 329 7.19 -0.93 0.81
N VAL A 330 8.10 -0.19 0.19
CA VAL A 330 8.98 -0.77 -0.83
C VAL A 330 10.06 -1.55 -0.07
N ALA A 331 9.96 -2.87 -0.12
CA ALA A 331 10.78 -3.80 0.65
C ALA A 331 12.14 -4.04 0.00
N GLY A 332 12.22 -3.99 -1.34
CA GLY A 332 13.47 -4.10 -2.06
C GLY A 332 13.31 -4.09 -3.57
N VAL A 333 14.44 -4.13 -4.25
CA VAL A 333 14.51 -4.21 -5.72
C VAL A 333 15.13 -5.55 -6.13
N ILE A 334 14.60 -6.15 -7.19
CA ILE A 334 15.21 -7.31 -7.86
C ILE A 334 15.62 -6.86 -9.27
N GLU A 335 16.89 -7.05 -9.62
CA GLU A 335 17.37 -6.87 -11.00
C GLU A 335 17.26 -8.20 -11.74
N ASN A 336 16.29 -8.33 -12.64
CA ASN A 336 16.15 -9.49 -13.51
C ASN A 336 16.95 -9.30 -14.81
N MET A 337 17.29 -10.41 -15.47
CA MET A 337 18.04 -10.42 -16.73
C MET A 337 19.38 -9.66 -16.63
N SER A 338 20.10 -9.84 -15.52
CA SER A 338 21.31 -9.06 -15.19
C SER A 338 22.49 -9.35 -16.12
N VAL A 339 22.96 -10.59 -16.15
CA VAL A 339 24.04 -11.07 -17.02
C VAL A 339 23.71 -12.43 -17.61
N PHE A 340 24.18 -12.70 -18.82
CA PHE A 340 24.23 -14.06 -19.36
C PHE A 340 25.61 -14.65 -19.09
N VAL A 341 25.68 -15.88 -18.60
CA VAL A 341 26.93 -16.60 -18.36
C VAL A 341 27.03 -17.73 -19.38
N SER A 342 28.07 -17.72 -20.22
CA SER A 342 28.31 -18.82 -21.16
C SER A 342 28.74 -20.10 -20.43
N GLU A 343 28.73 -21.23 -21.13
CA GLU A 343 29.22 -22.52 -20.60
C GLU A 343 30.68 -22.45 -20.14
N GLU A 344 31.49 -21.57 -20.77
CA GLU A 344 32.88 -21.29 -20.41
C GLU A 344 33.03 -20.38 -19.17
N GLY A 345 31.92 -19.95 -18.56
CA GLY A 345 31.90 -19.07 -17.39
C GLY A 345 32.09 -17.59 -17.68
N LYS A 346 32.07 -17.18 -18.96
CA LYS A 346 32.22 -15.77 -19.35
C LYS A 346 30.91 -15.02 -19.22
N GLU A 347 30.94 -13.86 -18.57
CA GLU A 347 29.76 -13.02 -18.38
C GLU A 347 29.56 -12.01 -19.53
N TYR A 348 28.31 -11.89 -19.97
CA TYR A 348 27.85 -10.97 -21.00
C TYR A 348 26.72 -10.10 -20.44
N ALA A 349 26.97 -8.80 -20.32
CA ALA A 349 25.99 -7.82 -19.86
C ALA A 349 25.14 -7.31 -21.03
N LEU A 350 24.23 -8.15 -21.54
CA LEU A 350 23.44 -7.87 -22.75
C LEU A 350 22.61 -6.57 -22.66
N PHE A 351 22.17 -6.21 -21.46
CA PHE A 351 21.33 -5.03 -21.21
C PHE A 351 22.04 -3.94 -20.39
N GLY A 352 23.36 -4.06 -20.18
CA GLY A 352 24.13 -3.22 -19.26
C GLY A 352 24.24 -3.82 -17.86
N ARG A 353 24.70 -3.02 -16.87
CA ARG A 353 24.87 -3.43 -15.47
C ARG A 353 24.42 -2.34 -14.51
N GLY A 354 24.05 -2.74 -13.30
CA GLY A 354 23.86 -1.83 -12.16
C GLY A 354 22.56 -1.05 -12.18
N GLY A 355 21.60 -1.48 -13.00
CA GLY A 355 20.33 -0.81 -13.12
C GLY A 355 19.44 -0.97 -11.87
N GLY A 356 19.34 -2.17 -11.36
CA GLY A 356 18.69 -2.45 -10.08
C GLY A 356 19.40 -1.77 -8.93
N GLN A 357 20.73 -1.77 -8.90
CA GLN A 357 21.50 -1.12 -7.83
C GLN A 357 21.24 0.38 -7.76
N ALA A 358 21.25 1.07 -8.91
CA ALA A 358 20.96 2.50 -8.94
C ALA A 358 19.52 2.81 -8.55
N LEU A 359 18.54 1.97 -8.95
CA LEU A 359 17.16 2.11 -8.52
C LEU A 359 17.00 1.89 -7.01
N ALA A 360 17.66 0.87 -6.45
CA ALA A 360 17.65 0.56 -5.03
C ALA A 360 18.23 1.71 -4.21
N ALA A 361 19.35 2.28 -4.65
CA ALA A 361 19.99 3.44 -4.02
C ALA A 361 19.08 4.69 -4.05
N ASP A 362 18.49 5.00 -5.21
CA ASP A 362 17.56 6.13 -5.36
C ASP A 362 16.30 5.95 -4.49
N ALA A 363 15.80 4.72 -4.41
CA ALA A 363 14.67 4.35 -3.58
C ALA A 363 15.02 4.22 -2.08
N GLY A 364 16.30 4.22 -1.71
CA GLY A 364 16.74 4.01 -0.32
C GLY A 364 16.29 2.65 0.25
N VAL A 365 16.32 1.60 -0.57
CA VAL A 365 15.91 0.23 -0.23
C VAL A 365 17.01 -0.75 -0.63
N PRO A 366 17.06 -1.98 -0.06
CA PRO A 366 18.05 -2.97 -0.48
C PRO A 366 17.81 -3.47 -1.91
N LEU A 367 18.91 -3.76 -2.61
CA LEU A 367 18.90 -4.65 -3.77
C LEU A 367 18.90 -6.09 -3.23
N LEU A 368 17.80 -6.83 -3.44
CA LEU A 368 17.64 -8.20 -2.95
C LEU A 368 18.48 -9.21 -3.74
N GLY A 369 18.74 -8.91 -5.01
CA GLY A 369 19.59 -9.74 -5.84
C GLY A 369 19.52 -9.41 -7.33
N CYS A 370 20.43 -10.04 -8.07
CA CYS A 370 20.54 -9.95 -9.52
C CYS A 370 20.33 -11.33 -10.13
N ILE A 371 19.20 -11.55 -10.79
CA ILE A 371 18.89 -12.82 -11.46
C ILE A 371 19.53 -12.80 -12.85
N PRO A 372 20.43 -13.73 -13.19
CA PRO A 372 21.05 -13.81 -14.52
C PRO A 372 20.03 -14.24 -15.59
N ILE A 373 20.37 -13.96 -16.85
CA ILE A 373 19.68 -14.53 -18.00
C ILE A 373 20.06 -16.01 -18.07
N ASP A 374 19.06 -16.87 -17.95
CA ASP A 374 19.19 -18.32 -17.89
C ASP A 374 18.09 -18.95 -18.76
N PRO A 375 18.43 -19.72 -19.80
CA PRO A 375 17.46 -20.37 -20.69
C PRO A 375 16.42 -21.20 -19.95
N SER A 376 16.82 -21.81 -18.82
CA SER A 376 15.92 -22.63 -18.00
C SER A 376 14.71 -21.88 -17.48
N VAL A 377 14.79 -20.54 -17.35
CA VAL A 377 13.65 -19.70 -16.94
C VAL A 377 12.58 -19.65 -18.02
N ALA A 378 12.98 -19.52 -19.29
CA ALA A 378 12.05 -19.51 -20.40
C ALA A 378 11.45 -20.91 -20.64
N GLU A 379 12.32 -21.93 -20.73
CA GLU A 379 11.92 -23.32 -20.91
C GLU A 379 10.99 -23.79 -19.78
N GLY A 380 11.35 -23.51 -18.52
CA GLY A 380 10.53 -23.85 -17.37
C GLY A 380 9.20 -23.10 -17.33
N SER A 381 9.15 -21.86 -17.81
CA SER A 381 7.89 -21.11 -17.95
C SER A 381 6.97 -21.71 -18.99
N ASP A 382 7.51 -22.27 -20.07
CA ASP A 382 6.75 -22.88 -21.15
C ASP A 382 6.28 -24.30 -20.80
N GLU A 383 7.09 -25.06 -20.06
CA GLU A 383 6.76 -26.41 -19.59
C GLU A 383 5.92 -26.46 -18.29
N GLY A 384 5.66 -25.30 -17.67
CA GLY A 384 4.97 -25.25 -16.37
C GLY A 384 5.78 -25.76 -15.19
N ARG A 385 7.12 -25.68 -15.28
CA ARG A 385 8.10 -26.11 -14.29
C ARG A 385 9.03 -24.95 -13.91
N PRO A 386 8.76 -24.23 -12.81
CA PRO A 386 9.59 -23.11 -12.38
C PRO A 386 11.08 -23.45 -12.30
N ALA A 387 11.93 -22.62 -12.91
CA ALA A 387 13.37 -22.85 -13.02
C ALA A 387 14.08 -23.02 -11.68
N VAL A 388 13.59 -22.37 -10.61
CA VAL A 388 14.16 -22.50 -9.27
C VAL A 388 14.15 -23.93 -8.72
N LEU A 389 13.25 -24.77 -9.22
CA LEU A 389 13.14 -26.19 -8.84
C LEU A 389 14.23 -27.06 -9.48
N GLN A 390 14.98 -26.51 -10.42
CA GLN A 390 16.10 -27.18 -11.09
C GLN A 390 17.43 -26.51 -10.71
N PRO A 391 18.58 -27.18 -10.88
CA PRO A 391 19.88 -26.54 -10.74
C PRO A 391 20.11 -25.53 -11.87
N GLY A 392 20.58 -24.34 -11.53
CA GLY A 392 20.91 -23.32 -12.53
C GLY A 392 21.42 -22.03 -11.88
N PRO A 393 22.11 -21.15 -12.64
CA PRO A 393 22.53 -19.85 -12.16
C PRO A 393 21.35 -18.98 -11.71
N ALA A 394 20.23 -18.96 -12.44
CA ALA A 394 19.04 -18.22 -11.99
C ALA A 394 18.44 -18.80 -10.72
N ALA A 395 18.31 -20.13 -10.64
CA ALA A 395 17.80 -20.82 -9.47
C ALA A 395 18.60 -20.50 -8.19
N ARG A 396 19.94 -20.46 -8.28
CA ARG A 396 20.81 -20.11 -7.14
C ARG A 396 20.54 -18.71 -6.61
N GLU A 397 20.44 -17.73 -7.50
CA GLU A 397 20.18 -16.34 -7.09
C GLU A 397 18.76 -16.16 -6.55
N ILE A 398 17.76 -16.83 -7.13
CA ILE A 398 16.39 -16.81 -6.62
C ILE A 398 16.31 -17.41 -5.21
N ARG A 399 17.01 -18.52 -4.94
CA ARG A 399 17.07 -19.12 -3.60
C ARG A 399 17.64 -18.17 -2.55
N LYS A 400 18.71 -17.44 -2.88
CA LYS A 400 19.29 -16.41 -2.01
C LYS A 400 18.32 -15.26 -1.77
N ILE A 401 17.64 -14.79 -2.82
CA ILE A 401 16.62 -13.74 -2.70
C ILE A 401 15.50 -14.19 -1.74
N VAL A 402 15.01 -15.44 -1.87
CA VAL A 402 13.96 -15.96 -0.99
C VAL A 402 14.46 -16.10 0.45
N GLU A 403 15.68 -16.58 0.66
CA GLU A 403 16.32 -16.62 1.98
C GLU A 403 16.34 -15.24 2.63
N GLN A 404 16.80 -14.22 1.91
CA GLN A 404 16.81 -12.85 2.40
C GLN A 404 15.39 -12.33 2.69
N ILE A 405 14.41 -12.64 1.83
CA ILE A 405 13.01 -12.25 2.05
C ILE A 405 12.47 -12.85 3.36
N VAL A 406 12.70 -14.14 3.58
CA VAL A 406 12.17 -14.91 4.72
C VAL A 406 12.91 -14.58 6.02
N GLU A 407 14.19 -14.23 5.98
CA GLU A 407 14.99 -14.02 7.20
C GLU A 407 15.05 -12.55 7.62
N GLU A 408 15.11 -11.62 6.68
CA GLU A 408 15.45 -10.22 6.98
C GLU A 408 14.34 -9.23 6.60
N ILE A 409 13.73 -9.40 5.43
CA ILE A 409 12.93 -8.33 4.80
C ILE A 409 11.47 -8.41 5.22
N VAL A 410 10.87 -9.59 5.07
CA VAL A 410 9.45 -9.88 5.36
C VAL A 410 9.34 -11.30 5.95
N PRO A 411 9.84 -11.52 7.18
CA PRO A 411 9.80 -12.85 7.80
C PRO A 411 8.36 -13.30 8.06
N PRO A 412 8.08 -14.61 7.98
CA PRO A 412 6.75 -15.14 8.26
C PRO A 412 6.37 -14.86 9.72
N VAL A 413 5.07 -14.79 9.99
CA VAL A 413 4.60 -14.62 11.37
C VAL A 413 4.70 -15.97 12.07
N GLU A 414 5.78 -16.21 12.81
CA GLU A 414 5.86 -17.38 13.69
C GLU A 414 4.79 -17.26 14.79
N MET A 415 3.66 -17.96 14.62
CA MET A 415 2.60 -18.02 15.65
C MET A 415 3.00 -18.81 16.91
N GLN A 416 4.23 -19.31 16.99
CA GLN A 416 4.75 -20.01 18.16
C GLN A 416 6.13 -19.45 18.54
N SER A 417 6.20 -18.61 19.59
CA SER A 417 7.24 -18.69 20.65
C SER A 417 7.66 -17.37 21.34
N CYS A 418 6.76 -16.76 22.11
CA CYS A 418 7.22 -16.15 23.37
C CYS A 418 6.45 -16.74 24.54
N SER A 419 5.12 -16.74 24.48
CA SER A 419 4.31 -17.24 25.60
C SER A 419 4.19 -18.77 25.64
N ALA A 420 4.06 -19.42 24.48
CA ALA A 420 3.85 -20.87 24.40
C ALA A 420 5.09 -21.68 24.84
N ARG A 421 6.30 -21.26 24.44
CA ARG A 421 7.55 -21.92 24.88
C ARG A 421 7.83 -21.73 26.37
N ILE A 422 7.50 -20.57 26.93
CA ILE A 422 7.63 -20.32 28.38
C ILE A 422 6.61 -21.14 29.15
N LEU A 423 5.38 -21.28 28.63
CA LEU A 423 4.34 -22.07 29.26
C LEU A 423 4.65 -23.58 29.18
N GLU A 424 5.09 -24.08 28.03
CA GLU A 424 5.52 -25.47 27.87
C GLU A 424 6.78 -25.77 28.72
N ALA A 425 7.75 -24.86 28.79
CA ALA A 425 8.90 -25.00 29.67
C ALA A 425 8.51 -24.94 31.17
N ALA A 426 7.51 -24.14 31.53
CA ALA A 426 6.99 -24.06 32.89
C ALA A 426 6.21 -25.33 33.26
N ILE A 427 5.38 -25.86 32.35
CA ILE A 427 4.62 -27.10 32.52
C ILE A 427 5.58 -28.30 32.62
N ALA A 428 6.58 -28.39 31.73
CA ALA A 428 7.58 -29.45 31.78
C ALA A 428 8.41 -29.43 33.09
N ASN A 429 8.70 -28.25 33.64
CA ASN A 429 9.36 -28.12 34.93
C ASN A 429 8.44 -28.48 36.11
N LEU A 430 7.13 -28.22 36.01
CA LEU A 430 6.16 -28.63 37.03
C LEU A 430 5.96 -30.15 37.05
N ASP A 431 5.91 -30.80 35.89
CA ASP A 431 5.78 -32.26 35.76
C ASP A 431 7.04 -33.01 36.24
N ALA A 432 8.22 -32.40 36.05
CA ALA A 432 9.48 -32.92 36.57
C ALA A 432 9.59 -32.80 38.11
N VAL A 433 8.89 -31.85 38.73
CA VAL A 433 8.86 -31.67 40.20
C VAL A 433 7.74 -32.51 40.84
N GLY A 434 6.67 -32.83 40.11
CA GLY A 434 5.56 -33.66 40.58
C GLY A 434 5.82 -35.17 40.59
N THR A 435 6.93 -35.64 40.00
CA THR A 435 7.31 -37.06 39.91
C THR A 435 8.46 -37.42 40.87
N GLY A 436 8.37 -36.96 42.11
CA GLY A 436 9.17 -37.50 43.21
C GLY A 436 8.58 -38.83 43.72
N PRO A 437 9.39 -39.85 44.05
CA PRO A 437 8.87 -41.14 44.50
C PRO A 437 8.13 -40.96 45.83
N ALA A 438 6.85 -41.34 45.87
CA ALA A 438 6.11 -41.52 47.10
C ALA A 438 6.85 -42.57 47.96
N THR A 439 7.51 -42.08 49.00
CA THR A 439 8.08 -42.89 50.07
C THR A 439 7.17 -42.74 51.28
N GLY A 440 6.53 -43.83 51.69
CA GLY A 440 5.59 -43.90 52.81
C GLY A 440 4.60 -45.02 52.64
#